data_AF-A0A821VYR3-F1
#
_entry.id   AF-A0A821VYR3-F1
#
_cell.length_a   1.000
_cell.length_b   1.000
_cell.length_c   1.000
_cell.angle_alpha   90.00
_cell.angle_beta   90.00
_cell.angle_gamma   90.00
#
_symmetry.space_group_name_H-M   'P 1'
#
loop_
_entity.id
_entity.type
_entity.pdbx_description
1 polymer ?
#
loop_
_entity_poly.entity_id
_entity_poly.type
_entity_poly.pdbx_seq_one_letter_code
_entity_poly.pdbx_strand_id
1 'polypeptide(L)'
;DCEYAVGSINFTGNTPIILTQDGPSLGGFVCLVTIAKAELWKIGQIKPNDRIRFFPITFDQALALEHGQDKLLATLTSSATSIPLSLLSSSASITFKCVLAQLPATATRPTVVYRQAGDHYILIEYGPVHLDLRYRFRVHLLMEELRDHHPVNGILELAPGVRSLQIR
;
A
#
# COMPACT_ATOMS: atom_id res chain seq x y z
N ASP A 1 14.63 -3.63 6.16
CA ASP A 1 13.87 -3.94 4.95
C ASP A 1 12.43 -4.26 5.29
N CYS A 2 11.51 -3.77 4.45
CA CYS A 2 10.09 -4.06 4.48
C CYS A 2 9.61 -4.45 3.08
N GLU A 3 8.48 -5.14 3.04
CA GLU A 3 7.84 -5.49 1.77
C GLU A 3 7.26 -4.22 1.12
N TYR A 4 7.15 -4.23 -0.20
CA TYR A 4 6.58 -3.17 -1.00
C TYR A 4 5.26 -3.59 -1.64
N ALA A 5 4.31 -2.66 -1.67
CA ALA A 5 3.10 -2.80 -2.48
C ALA A 5 3.41 -2.58 -3.97
N VAL A 6 2.76 -3.33 -4.85
CA VAL A 6 2.76 -3.04 -6.29
C VAL A 6 2.21 -1.63 -6.50
N GLY A 7 2.88 -0.83 -7.33
CA GLY A 7 2.58 0.58 -7.56
C GLY A 7 3.26 1.55 -6.60
N SER A 8 4.06 1.07 -5.65
CA SER A 8 4.78 1.93 -4.72
C SER A 8 5.78 2.83 -5.45
N ILE A 9 5.85 4.10 -5.03
CA ILE A 9 6.90 5.04 -5.44
C ILE A 9 8.02 4.96 -4.41
N ASN A 10 9.03 4.18 -4.73
CA ASN A 10 10.17 3.88 -3.89
C ASN A 10 11.29 4.90 -4.12
N PHE A 11 11.87 5.44 -3.05
CA PHE A 11 12.98 6.39 -3.11
C PHE A 11 14.31 5.70 -2.88
N THR A 12 14.97 5.29 -3.97
CA THR A 12 16.31 4.68 -3.93
C THR A 12 17.37 5.77 -3.75
N GLY A 13 17.45 6.33 -2.54
CA GLY A 13 18.19 7.55 -2.26
C GLY A 13 17.41 8.79 -2.68
N ASN A 14 17.92 9.54 -3.66
CA ASN A 14 17.33 10.81 -4.10
C ASN A 14 16.48 10.70 -5.38
N THR A 15 16.41 9.51 -5.97
CA THR A 15 15.68 9.26 -7.22
C THR A 15 14.50 8.34 -6.96
N PRO A 16 13.26 8.74 -7.29
CA PRO A 16 12.10 7.86 -7.17
C PRO A 16 12.01 6.88 -8.34
N ILE A 17 11.60 5.66 -8.04
CA ILE A 17 11.22 4.63 -9.02
C ILE A 17 9.81 4.12 -8.70
N ILE A 18 9.04 3.78 -9.73
CA ILE A 18 7.72 3.16 -9.57
C ILE A 18 7.91 1.65 -9.66
N LEU A 19 7.47 0.92 -8.62
CA LEU A 19 7.53 -0.54 -8.59
C LEU A 19 6.31 -1.11 -9.31
N THR A 20 6.48 -1.64 -10.51
CA THR A 20 5.40 -2.27 -11.29
C THR A 20 5.31 -3.78 -11.00
N GLN A 21 4.55 -4.52 -11.81
CA GLN A 21 4.27 -5.94 -11.59
C GLN A 21 5.55 -6.81 -11.48
N ASP A 22 6.58 -6.47 -12.25
CA ASP A 22 7.89 -7.17 -12.23
C ASP A 22 8.91 -6.48 -11.30
N GLY A 23 8.44 -5.57 -10.43
CA GLY A 23 9.26 -4.84 -9.49
C GLY A 23 9.78 -5.71 -8.34
N PRO A 24 10.83 -5.26 -7.62
CA PRO A 24 11.27 -5.90 -6.40
C PRO A 24 10.17 -5.89 -5.34
N SER A 25 10.15 -6.93 -4.50
CA SER A 25 9.13 -7.13 -3.49
C SER A 25 9.61 -6.64 -2.10
N LEU A 26 10.71 -7.20 -1.57
CA LEU A 26 11.34 -6.76 -0.32
C LEU A 26 12.50 -5.78 -0.59
N GLY A 27 12.58 -4.69 0.17
CA GLY A 27 13.74 -3.78 0.10
C GLY A 27 13.93 -2.82 1.28
N GLY A 28 15.02 -2.06 1.21
CA GLY A 28 15.51 -1.21 2.31
C GLY A 28 15.22 0.29 2.18
N PHE A 29 14.46 0.71 1.17
CA PHE A 29 14.15 2.11 0.87
C PHE A 29 12.71 2.45 1.24
N VAL A 30 12.43 3.74 1.42
CA VAL A 30 11.08 4.19 1.80
C VAL A 30 10.18 4.35 0.57
N CYS A 31 8.92 3.97 0.73
CA CYS A 31 7.86 4.25 -0.24
C CYS A 31 6.98 5.39 0.29
N LEU A 32 6.84 6.48 -0.46
CA LEU A 32 6.06 7.64 0.01
C LEU A 32 4.56 7.47 -0.24
N VAL A 33 4.22 6.95 -1.42
CA VAL A 33 2.85 6.75 -1.89
C VAL A 33 2.79 5.51 -2.76
N THR A 34 1.59 4.99 -2.97
CA THR A 34 1.32 3.83 -3.83
C THR A 34 0.24 4.22 -4.82
N ILE A 35 0.48 3.93 -6.09
CA ILE A 35 -0.48 4.13 -7.18
C ILE A 35 -1.59 3.09 -7.01
N ALA A 36 -2.84 3.54 -7.00
CA ALA A 36 -3.98 2.64 -6.87
C ALA A 36 -4.02 1.61 -7.99
N LYS A 37 -4.50 0.40 -7.69
CA LYS A 37 -4.55 -0.72 -8.64
C LYS A 37 -5.24 -0.32 -9.95
N ALA A 38 -6.39 0.35 -9.85
CA ALA A 38 -7.16 0.83 -10.99
C ALA A 38 -6.45 1.91 -11.83
N GLU A 39 -5.34 2.47 -11.35
CA GLU A 39 -4.58 3.52 -12.04
C GLU A 39 -3.24 3.01 -12.61
N LEU A 40 -2.81 1.79 -12.24
CA LEU A 40 -1.55 1.18 -12.68
C LEU A 40 -1.44 1.01 -14.20
N TRP A 41 -2.56 0.81 -14.90
CA TRP A 41 -2.55 0.70 -16.35
C TRP A 41 -1.96 1.94 -17.03
N LYS A 42 -2.11 3.14 -16.42
CA LYS A 42 -1.53 4.38 -16.95
C LYS A 42 -0.01 4.31 -16.96
N ILE A 43 0.58 3.71 -15.93
CA ILE A 43 2.03 3.49 -15.85
C ILE A 43 2.52 2.56 -16.95
N GLY A 44 1.72 1.53 -17.29
CA GLY A 44 2.01 0.64 -18.41
C GLY A 44 1.99 1.30 -19.79
N GLN A 45 1.52 2.55 -19.91
CA GLN A 45 1.49 3.31 -21.16
C GLN A 45 2.60 4.38 -21.27
N ILE A 46 3.35 4.61 -20.19
CA ILE A 46 4.37 5.67 -20.12
C ILE A 46 5.58 5.34 -21.00
N LYS A 47 6.13 6.36 -21.65
CA LYS A 47 7.36 6.30 -22.44
C LYS A 47 8.43 7.24 -21.86
N PRO A 48 9.72 7.05 -22.20
CA PRO A 48 10.77 8.00 -21.85
C PRO A 48 10.38 9.43 -22.26
N ASN A 49 10.61 10.39 -21.36
CA ASN A 49 10.27 11.81 -21.48
C ASN A 49 8.79 12.18 -21.28
N ASP A 50 7.90 11.22 -21.05
CA ASP A 50 6.54 11.55 -20.63
C ASP A 50 6.54 12.24 -19.26
N ARG A 51 5.57 13.15 -19.09
CA ARG A 51 5.37 13.87 -17.83
C ARG A 51 4.13 13.35 -17.15
N ILE A 52 4.28 12.95 -15.90
CA ILE A 52 3.18 12.54 -15.04
C ILE A 52 3.06 13.47 -13.83
N ARG A 53 1.85 13.55 -13.29
CA ARG A 53 1.57 14.23 -12.03
C ARG A 53 0.71 13.31 -11.18
N PHE A 54 1.16 13.04 -9.95
CA PHE A 54 0.39 12.27 -9.00
C PHE A 54 -0.65 13.16 -8.32
N PHE A 55 -1.84 12.61 -8.12
CA PHE A 55 -2.90 13.25 -7.36
C PHE A 55 -3.31 12.28 -6.25
N PRO A 56 -3.44 12.78 -5.00
CA PRO A 56 -3.88 11.94 -3.92
C PRO A 56 -5.36 11.61 -4.10
N ILE A 57 -5.73 10.36 -3.82
CA ILE A 57 -7.10 9.88 -3.83
C ILE A 57 -7.39 9.16 -2.51
N THR A 58 -8.64 9.13 -2.09
CA THR A 58 -9.06 8.35 -0.92
C THR A 58 -9.12 6.86 -1.24
N PHE A 59 -9.14 6.02 -0.20
CA PHE A 59 -9.38 4.59 -0.35
C PHE A 59 -10.71 4.32 -1.08
N ASP A 60 -11.80 4.99 -0.69
CA ASP A 60 -13.10 4.81 -1.32
C ASP A 60 -13.10 5.19 -2.81
N GLN A 61 -12.33 6.22 -3.19
CA GLN A 61 -12.14 6.60 -4.59
C GLN A 61 -11.37 5.54 -5.37
N ALA A 62 -10.30 4.99 -4.79
CA ALA A 62 -9.54 3.90 -5.40
C ALA A 62 -10.41 2.65 -5.61
N LEU A 63 -11.19 2.27 -4.59
CA LEU A 63 -12.11 1.14 -4.64
C LEU A 63 -13.24 1.35 -5.67
N ALA A 64 -13.81 2.56 -5.74
CA ALA A 64 -14.84 2.88 -6.72
C ALA A 64 -14.31 2.81 -8.17
N LEU A 65 -13.06 3.21 -8.40
CA LEU A 65 -12.40 3.08 -9.70
C LEU A 65 -12.21 1.60 -10.08
N GLU A 66 -11.73 0.77 -9.16
CA GLU A 66 -11.57 -0.67 -9.39
C GLU A 66 -12.91 -1.34 -9.71
N HIS A 67 -13.93 -1.14 -8.87
CA HIS A 67 -15.28 -1.68 -9.12
C HIS A 67 -15.87 -1.18 -10.45
N GLY A 68 -15.60 0.07 -10.82
CA GLY A 68 -15.99 0.63 -12.11
C GLY A 68 -15.36 -0.12 -13.29
N GLN A 69 -14.06 -0.45 -13.19
CA GLN A 69 -13.34 -1.24 -14.19
C GLN A 69 -13.85 -2.68 -14.26
N ASP A 70 -14.04 -3.34 -13.12
CA ASP A 70 -14.55 -4.72 -13.06
C ASP A 70 -15.95 -4.82 -13.67
N LYS A 71 -16.83 -3.86 -13.36
CA LYS A 71 -18.17 -3.79 -13.95
C LYS A 71 -18.12 -3.57 -15.46
N LEU A 72 -17.22 -2.69 -15.93
CA LEU A 72 -17.02 -2.46 -17.36
C LEU A 72 -16.57 -3.75 -18.06
N LEU A 73 -15.59 -4.47 -17.49
CA LEU A 73 -15.11 -5.74 -18.04
C LEU A 73 -16.21 -6.83 -18.05
N ALA A 74 -16.99 -6.93 -16.99
CA ALA A 74 -18.06 -7.94 -16.87
C ALA A 74 -19.25 -7.68 -17.82
N THR A 75 -19.60 -6.41 -18.04
CA THR A 75 -20.78 -6.04 -18.85
C THR A 75 -20.44 -5.67 -20.28
N LEU A 76 -19.18 -5.31 -20.56
CA LEU A 76 -18.72 -4.69 -21.79
C LEU A 76 -19.50 -3.41 -22.15
N THR A 77 -20.14 -2.79 -21.17
CA THR A 77 -20.86 -1.53 -21.33
C THR A 77 -20.08 -0.40 -20.68
N SER A 78 -19.85 0.67 -21.44
CA SER A 78 -19.13 1.84 -20.95
C SER A 78 -20.07 2.67 -20.06
N SER A 79 -19.83 2.63 -18.75
CA SER A 79 -20.31 3.63 -17.80
C SER A 79 -19.06 4.35 -17.28
N ALA A 80 -18.87 5.60 -17.70
CA ALA A 80 -17.67 6.37 -17.39
C ALA A 80 -17.55 6.58 -15.86
N THR A 81 -16.82 5.69 -15.19
CA THR A 81 -16.42 5.85 -13.80
C THR A 81 -15.04 6.50 -13.81
N SER A 82 -15.00 7.80 -14.10
CA SER A 82 -13.79 8.59 -14.00
C SER A 82 -13.86 9.48 -12.77
N ILE A 83 -12.74 9.69 -12.08
CA ILE A 83 -12.65 10.77 -11.10
C ILE A 83 -12.80 12.08 -11.88
N PRO A 84 -13.83 12.90 -11.60
CA PRO A 84 -14.00 14.19 -12.26
C PRO A 84 -12.74 15.02 -12.09
N LEU A 85 -12.23 15.58 -13.20
CA LEU A 85 -11.04 16.45 -13.17
C LEU A 85 -11.20 17.62 -12.19
N SER A 86 -12.45 18.04 -11.91
CA SER A 86 -12.79 19.07 -10.93
C SER A 86 -12.44 18.69 -9.48
N LEU A 87 -12.46 17.40 -9.11
CA LEU A 87 -12.04 16.94 -7.78
C LEU A 87 -10.52 17.03 -7.60
N LEU A 88 -9.75 16.91 -8.69
CA LEU A 88 -8.28 17.03 -8.68
C LEU A 88 -7.80 18.45 -8.40
N SER A 89 -8.68 19.45 -8.55
CA SER A 89 -8.39 20.87 -8.32
C SER A 89 -8.62 21.32 -6.87
N SER A 90 -9.26 20.49 -6.05
CA SER A 90 -9.51 20.76 -4.62
C SER A 90 -8.36 20.27 -3.73
N SER A 91 -7.15 20.76 -3.99
CA SER A 91 -5.96 20.46 -3.20
C SER A 91 -5.88 21.24 -1.87
N ALA A 92 -6.87 22.09 -1.59
CA ALA A 92 -6.91 22.87 -0.36
C ALA A 92 -7.45 22.01 0.81
N SER A 93 -6.52 21.55 1.66
CA SER A 93 -6.78 21.07 3.03
C SER A 93 -7.16 19.59 3.25
N ILE A 94 -6.75 18.64 2.41
CA ILE A 94 -6.84 17.22 2.78
C ILE A 94 -5.53 16.78 3.44
N THR A 95 -5.56 16.56 4.75
CA THR A 95 -4.45 15.91 5.46
C THR A 95 -4.60 14.40 5.29
N PHE A 96 -3.85 13.82 4.36
CA PHE A 96 -3.81 12.37 4.17
C PHE A 96 -2.95 11.74 5.27
N LYS A 97 -3.59 10.96 6.15
CA LYS A 97 -2.91 10.25 7.22
C LYS A 97 -2.62 8.82 6.75
N CYS A 98 -1.37 8.52 6.42
CA CYS A 98 -0.95 7.16 6.07
C CYS A 98 -1.00 6.19 7.26
N VAL A 99 -0.98 6.70 8.50
CA VAL A 99 -1.12 5.90 9.72
C VAL A 99 -2.59 5.67 10.04
N LEU A 100 -3.07 4.47 9.75
CA LEU A 100 -4.44 4.03 10.00
C LEU A 100 -4.70 3.88 11.49
N ALA A 101 -3.77 3.25 12.21
CA ALA A 101 -3.85 3.05 13.65
C ALA A 101 -2.46 3.00 14.27
N GLN A 102 -2.37 3.34 15.55
CA GLN A 102 -1.14 3.20 16.32
C GLN A 102 -1.48 2.69 17.72
N LEU A 103 -0.76 1.67 18.15
CA LEU A 103 -0.88 1.10 19.48
C LEU A 103 0.36 1.46 20.29
N PRO A 104 0.20 2.05 21.50
CA PRO A 104 1.33 2.32 22.37
C PRO A 104 1.96 1.00 22.85
N ALA A 105 3.24 1.11 23.25
CA ALA A 105 3.94 0.01 23.87
C ALA A 105 3.28 -0.38 25.20
N THR A 106 3.36 -1.67 25.52
CA THR A 106 2.93 -2.28 26.79
C THR A 106 4.08 -3.13 27.32
N ALA A 107 3.91 -3.74 28.49
CA ALA A 107 4.92 -4.64 29.06
C ALA A 107 5.30 -5.81 28.13
N THR A 108 4.39 -6.28 27.28
CA THR A 108 4.58 -7.48 26.45
C THR A 108 4.57 -7.20 24.95
N ARG A 109 4.16 -6.01 24.51
CA ARG A 109 4.05 -5.61 23.10
C ARG A 109 4.76 -4.28 22.85
N PRO A 110 5.66 -4.18 21.86
CA PRO A 110 6.23 -2.90 21.45
C PRO A 110 5.15 -1.97 20.87
N THR A 111 5.52 -0.75 20.53
CA THR A 111 4.64 0.10 19.70
C THR A 111 4.29 -0.63 18.40
N VAL A 112 3.05 -0.47 17.93
CA VAL A 112 2.61 -1.01 16.64
C VAL A 112 2.06 0.14 15.81
N VAL A 113 2.47 0.23 14.55
CA VAL A 113 1.95 1.20 13.60
C VAL A 113 1.34 0.47 12.43
N TYR A 114 0.07 0.76 12.13
CA TYR A 114 -0.64 0.24 10.97
C TYR A 114 -0.65 1.35 9.92
N ARG A 115 -0.01 1.11 8.78
CA ARG A 115 0.08 2.05 7.68
C ARG A 115 -0.70 1.56 6.48
N GLN A 116 -1.38 2.47 5.82
CA GLN A 116 -1.90 2.23 4.49
C GLN A 116 -0.73 2.08 3.51
N ALA A 117 -0.74 1.01 2.71
CA ALA A 117 0.27 0.73 1.70
C ALA A 117 -0.42 0.52 0.33
N GLY A 118 -1.10 1.57 -0.16
CA GLY A 118 -1.97 1.51 -1.33
C GLY A 118 -3.42 1.17 -0.97
N ASP A 119 -4.17 0.71 -1.97
CA ASP A 119 -5.57 0.31 -1.90
C ASP A 119 -5.77 -1.19 -1.64
N HIS A 120 -4.71 -1.99 -1.72
CA HIS A 120 -4.75 -3.45 -1.52
C HIS A 120 -3.86 -3.95 -0.37
N TYR A 121 -3.22 -3.06 0.39
CA TYR A 121 -2.30 -3.51 1.44
C TYR A 121 -2.30 -2.66 2.70
N ILE A 122 -2.02 -3.31 3.82
CA ILE A 122 -1.70 -2.70 5.11
C ILE A 122 -0.30 -3.15 5.53
N LEU A 123 0.55 -2.21 5.89
CA LEU A 123 1.87 -2.46 6.46
C LEU A 123 1.81 -2.30 7.98
N ILE A 124 2.09 -3.38 8.70
CA ILE A 124 2.21 -3.38 10.15
C ILE A 124 3.68 -3.26 10.52
N GLU A 125 4.06 -2.27 11.33
CA GLU A 125 5.43 -2.07 11.81
C GLU A 125 5.52 -2.19 13.33
N TYR A 126 6.50 -2.94 13.82
CA TYR A 126 6.80 -3.08 15.24
C TYR A 126 7.97 -2.21 15.65
N GLY A 127 7.78 -1.50 16.76
CA GLY A 127 8.84 -0.78 17.46
C GLY A 127 9.43 0.42 16.71
N PRO A 128 10.41 1.09 17.32
CA PRO A 128 11.26 2.08 16.66
C PRO A 128 12.10 1.47 15.50
N VAL A 129 12.70 2.34 14.68
CA VAL A 129 13.52 1.95 13.51
C VAL A 129 14.92 1.51 13.93
N HIS A 130 15.03 0.37 14.61
CA HIS A 130 16.30 -0.33 14.83
C HIS A 130 16.11 -1.85 14.72
N LEU A 131 17.22 -2.58 14.58
CA LEU A 131 17.20 -4.03 14.50
C LEU A 131 17.01 -4.64 15.90
N ASP A 132 15.92 -5.37 16.08
CA ASP A 132 15.63 -6.16 17.28
C ASP A 132 15.02 -7.50 16.87
N LEU A 133 15.71 -8.60 17.18
CA LEU A 133 15.26 -9.95 16.83
C LEU A 133 13.89 -10.29 17.41
N ARG A 134 13.51 -9.69 18.54
CA ARG A 134 12.18 -9.88 19.15
C ARG A 134 11.06 -9.42 18.23
N TYR A 135 11.29 -8.40 17.40
CA TYR A 135 10.30 -7.95 16.42
C TYR A 135 10.12 -8.99 15.32
N ARG A 136 11.20 -9.63 14.86
CA ARG A 136 11.11 -10.66 13.82
C ARG A 136 10.39 -11.92 14.30
N PHE A 137 10.58 -12.33 15.56
CA PHE A 137 9.80 -13.40 16.17
C PHE A 137 8.32 -13.01 16.31
N ARG A 138 8.03 -11.79 16.74
CA ARG A 138 6.64 -11.29 16.85
C ARG A 138 5.93 -11.23 15.48
N VAL A 139 6.62 -10.84 14.42
CA VAL A 139 6.09 -10.90 13.03
C VAL A 139 5.74 -12.33 12.68
N HIS A 140 6.63 -13.29 12.96
CA HIS A 140 6.39 -14.70 12.67
C HIS A 140 5.16 -15.25 13.42
N LEU A 141 5.07 -14.99 14.72
CA LEU A 141 3.93 -15.41 15.53
C LEU A 141 2.62 -14.79 15.06
N LEU A 142 2.63 -13.52 14.63
CA LEU A 142 1.44 -12.89 14.04
C LEU A 142 1.04 -13.58 12.72
N MET A 143 2.01 -13.98 11.89
CA MET A 143 1.71 -14.70 10.65
C MET A 143 1.10 -16.07 10.91
N GLU A 144 1.66 -16.84 11.84
CA GLU A 144 1.10 -18.14 12.24
C GLU A 144 -0.31 -17.96 12.81
N GLU A 145 -0.51 -16.94 13.65
CA GLU A 145 -1.81 -16.62 14.21
C GLU A 145 -2.86 -16.33 13.13
N LEU A 146 -2.52 -15.48 12.15
CA LEU A 146 -3.44 -15.11 11.06
C LEU A 146 -3.62 -16.21 10.01
N ARG A 147 -2.73 -17.19 9.94
CA ARG A 147 -2.79 -18.28 8.95
C ARG A 147 -3.47 -19.52 9.51
N ASP A 148 -3.05 -19.94 10.69
CA ASP A 148 -3.31 -21.29 11.20
C ASP A 148 -4.33 -21.30 12.34
N HIS A 149 -4.39 -20.23 13.14
CA HIS A 149 -5.24 -20.17 14.35
C HIS A 149 -6.50 -19.33 14.15
N HIS A 150 -6.37 -18.16 13.52
CA HIS A 150 -7.44 -17.19 13.31
C HIS A 150 -7.40 -16.62 11.88
N PRO A 151 -7.70 -17.44 10.86
CA PRO A 151 -7.77 -16.97 9.48
C PRO A 151 -8.87 -15.92 9.33
N VAL A 152 -8.50 -14.78 8.74
CA VAL A 152 -9.42 -13.69 8.41
C VAL A 152 -9.78 -13.77 6.94
N ASN A 153 -11.07 -13.96 6.64
CA ASN A 153 -11.57 -13.97 5.27
C ASN A 153 -11.23 -12.63 4.57
N GLY A 154 -10.64 -12.75 3.37
CA GLY A 154 -10.23 -11.59 2.56
C GLY A 154 -8.74 -11.29 2.63
N ILE A 155 -8.00 -11.81 3.61
CA ILE A 155 -6.53 -11.79 3.55
C ILE A 155 -6.07 -12.79 2.48
N LEU A 156 -5.38 -12.30 1.47
CA LEU A 156 -4.84 -13.07 0.35
C LEU A 156 -3.39 -13.46 0.60
N GLU A 157 -2.61 -12.59 1.22
CA GLU A 157 -1.17 -12.79 1.36
C GLU A 157 -0.60 -12.14 2.63
N LEU A 158 0.42 -12.80 3.20
CA LEU A 158 1.18 -12.33 4.36
C LEU A 158 2.67 -12.35 4.02
N ALA A 159 3.28 -11.17 3.90
CA ALA A 159 4.67 -11.01 3.50
C ALA A 159 5.53 -10.41 4.64
N PRO A 160 6.44 -11.18 5.26
CA PRO A 160 7.25 -10.73 6.38
C PRO A 160 8.44 -9.87 5.94
N GLY A 161 8.60 -8.73 6.61
CA GLY A 161 9.85 -7.96 6.62
C GLY A 161 10.69 -8.21 7.87
N VAL A 162 11.67 -7.33 8.12
CA VAL A 162 12.56 -7.45 9.30
C VAL A 162 11.81 -7.19 10.61
N ARG A 163 11.04 -6.10 10.67
CA ARG A 163 10.24 -5.67 11.84
C ARG A 163 8.78 -5.43 11.47
N SER A 164 8.37 -5.86 10.29
CA SER A 164 7.08 -5.53 9.70
C SER A 164 6.42 -6.73 9.07
N LEU A 165 5.10 -6.65 8.91
CA LEU A 165 4.31 -7.60 8.15
C LEU A 165 3.44 -6.81 7.17
N GLN A 166 3.57 -7.09 5.88
CA GLN A 166 2.62 -6.58 4.89
C GLN A 166 1.50 -7.60 4.72
N ILE A 167 0.27 -7.11 4.78
CA ILE A 167 -0.95 -7.88 4.58
C ILE A 167 -1.59 -7.39 3.30
N ARG A 168 -1.94 -8.32 2.42
CA ARG A 168 -2.79 -8.08 1.25
C ARG A 168 -4.15 -8.69 1.48
#